data_AF-A0A957XYU5-F1
#
_entry.id   AF-A0A957XYU5-F1
#
_cell.length_a   1.000
_cell.length_b   1.000
_cell.length_c   1.000
_cell.angle_alpha   90.00
_cell.angle_beta   90.00
_cell.angle_gamma   90.00
#
_symmetry.space_group_name_H-M   'P 1'
#
loop_
_entity.id
_entity.type
_entity.pdbx_description
1 polymer ?
#
loop_
_entity_poly.entity_id
_entity_poly.type
_entity_poly.pdbx_seq_one_letter_code
_entity_poly.pdbx_strand_id
1 'polypeptide(L)'
;MPSNAIDSIVFRDMYGTDELRAVFSDESLLQCWLDFEAALARAEAAVGLVPASAAAEITRRARVENIDLPALRQGIYDTTHELVPLIWQLARLCDGDAGGWVHWGATTQDVTDTGL
;
A
#
# COMPACT_ATOMS: atom_id res chain seq x y z
N MET A 1 -18.77 -19.57 -4.65
CA MET A 1 -18.45 -20.31 -3.41
C MET A 1 -17.05 -19.91 -2.99
N PRO A 2 -16.79 -19.70 -1.68
CA PRO A 2 -15.42 -19.52 -1.20
C PRO A 2 -14.56 -20.72 -1.63
N SER A 3 -13.39 -20.45 -2.20
CA SER A 3 -12.45 -21.47 -2.67
C SER A 3 -11.47 -21.92 -1.57
N ASN A 4 -11.28 -21.11 -0.52
CA ASN A 4 -10.44 -21.42 0.63
C ASN A 4 -11.28 -21.58 1.92
N ALA A 5 -10.80 -22.42 2.84
CA ALA A 5 -11.41 -22.60 4.15
C ALA A 5 -11.41 -21.31 4.99
N ILE A 6 -10.40 -20.44 4.85
CA ILE A 6 -10.31 -19.18 5.59
C ILE A 6 -11.38 -18.15 5.15
N ASP A 7 -11.91 -18.29 3.93
CA ASP A 7 -12.98 -17.44 3.39
C ASP A 7 -14.38 -18.00 3.69
N SER A 8 -14.47 -19.22 4.22
CA SER A 8 -15.73 -19.88 4.50
C SER A 8 -16.39 -19.33 5.75
N ILE A 9 -17.63 -18.83 5.63
CA ILE A 9 -18.45 -18.39 6.76
C ILE A 9 -18.64 -19.51 7.81
N VAL A 10 -18.61 -20.79 7.39
CA VAL A 10 -18.87 -21.93 8.26
C VAL A 10 -17.58 -22.50 8.87
N PHE A 11 -16.47 -22.47 8.13
CA PHE A 11 -15.24 -23.19 8.51
C PHE A 11 -14.07 -22.29 8.90
N ARG A 12 -14.10 -20.98 8.62
CA ARG A 12 -12.94 -20.08 8.81
C ARG A 12 -12.37 -20.08 10.22
N ASP A 13 -13.21 -20.25 11.23
CA ASP A 13 -12.80 -20.21 12.65
C ASP A 13 -12.06 -21.49 13.09
N MET A 14 -12.15 -22.57 12.31
CA MET A 14 -11.36 -23.79 12.52
C MET A 14 -9.92 -23.64 12.03
N TYR A 15 -9.65 -22.65 11.17
CA TYR A 15 -8.36 -22.47 10.48
C TYR A 15 -7.70 -21.12 10.76
N GLY A 16 -8.27 -20.31 11.64
CA GLY A 16 -7.69 -19.03 12.06
C GLY A 16 -8.60 -18.26 13.02
N THR A 17 -8.04 -17.22 13.62
CA THR A 17 -8.78 -16.30 14.50
C THR A 17 -9.11 -14.99 13.78
N ASP A 18 -9.95 -14.15 14.39
CA ASP A 18 -10.23 -12.82 13.87
C ASP A 18 -8.94 -11.96 13.83
N GLU A 19 -8.05 -12.10 14.81
CA GLU A 19 -6.77 -11.38 14.84
C GLU A 19 -5.86 -11.80 13.69
N LEU A 20 -5.76 -13.10 13.39
CA LEU A 20 -4.97 -13.59 12.27
C LEU A 20 -5.52 -13.05 10.94
N ARG A 21 -6.85 -13.10 10.76
CA ARG A 21 -7.49 -12.57 9.54
C ARG A 21 -7.32 -11.06 9.40
N ALA A 22 -7.31 -10.32 10.50
CA ALA A 22 -7.05 -8.88 10.48
C ALA A 22 -5.64 -8.60 9.94
N VAL A 23 -4.61 -9.31 10.44
CA VAL A 23 -3.21 -9.15 10.00
C VAL A 23 -3.05 -9.40 8.48
N PHE A 24 -3.69 -10.45 7.95
CA PHE A 24 -3.59 -10.81 6.53
C PHE A 24 -4.74 -10.28 5.67
N SER A 25 -5.45 -9.24 6.13
CA SER A 25 -6.52 -8.61 5.36
C SER A 25 -5.96 -7.74 4.24
N ASP A 26 -6.75 -7.52 3.18
CA ASP A 26 -6.40 -6.59 2.10
C ASP A 26 -6.09 -5.18 2.64
N GLU A 27 -6.83 -4.73 3.66
CA GLU A 27 -6.61 -3.42 4.28
C GLU A 27 -5.24 -3.34 4.97
N SER A 28 -4.87 -4.38 5.72
CA SER A 28 -3.55 -4.42 6.38
C SER A 28 -2.42 -4.55 5.37
N LEU A 29 -2.57 -5.38 4.33
CA LEU A 29 -1.60 -5.50 3.25
C LEU A 29 -1.35 -4.14 2.57
N LEU A 30 -2.42 -3.44 2.17
CA LEU A 30 -2.30 -2.14 1.52
C LEU A 30 -1.71 -1.08 2.47
N GLN A 31 -2.06 -1.10 3.75
CA GLN A 31 -1.43 -0.21 4.73
C GLN A 31 0.06 -0.49 4.89
N CYS A 32 0.49 -1.76 4.92
CA CYS A 32 1.91 -2.11 4.97
C CYS A 32 2.67 -1.62 3.73
N TRP A 33 2.09 -1.73 2.53
CA TRP A 33 2.69 -1.18 1.31
C TRP A 33 2.79 0.34 1.35
N LEU A 34 1.77 1.04 1.86
CA LEU A 34 1.81 2.50 2.05
C LEU A 34 2.84 2.91 3.12
N ASP A 35 2.97 2.13 4.19
CA ASP A 35 3.95 2.36 5.25
C ASP A 35 5.38 2.20 4.72
N PHE A 36 5.61 1.25 3.80
CA PHE A 36 6.87 1.13 3.06
C PHE A 36 7.16 2.41 2.26
N GLU A 37 6.24 2.88 1.44
CA GLU A 37 6.41 4.10 0.63
C GLU A 37 6.71 5.33 1.49
N ALA A 38 6.01 5.45 2.62
CA ALA A 38 6.25 6.51 3.59
C ALA A 38 7.64 6.38 4.25
N ALA A 39 8.05 5.17 4.61
CA ALA A 39 9.36 4.91 5.22
C ALA A 39 10.51 5.17 4.24
N LEU A 40 10.35 4.78 2.98
CA LEU A 40 11.29 5.05 1.90
C LEU A 40 11.49 6.55 1.74
N ALA A 41 10.41 7.31 1.55
CA ALA A 41 10.50 8.76 1.38
C ALA A 41 11.18 9.46 2.58
N ARG A 42 10.92 9.00 3.82
CA ARG A 42 11.61 9.51 5.02
C ARG A 42 13.09 9.17 5.02
N ALA A 43 13.47 7.96 4.64
CA ALA A 43 14.87 7.54 4.56
C ALA A 43 15.62 8.33 3.49
N GLU A 44 15.01 8.54 2.32
CA GLU A 44 15.57 9.33 1.23
C GLU A 44 15.74 10.81 1.61
N ALA A 45 14.77 11.39 2.33
CA ALA A 45 14.89 12.74 2.86
C ALA A 45 16.00 12.86 3.92
N ALA A 46 16.19 11.84 4.76
CA ALA A 46 17.27 11.83 5.75
C ALA A 46 18.68 11.90 5.13
N VAL A 47 18.82 11.43 3.89
CA VAL A 47 20.08 11.50 3.12
C VAL A 47 20.09 12.62 2.06
N GLY A 48 19.04 13.45 1.99
CA GLY A 48 18.96 14.61 1.12
C GLY A 48 18.59 14.31 -0.35
N LEU A 49 18.08 13.12 -0.66
CA LEU A 49 17.67 12.74 -2.01
C LEU A 49 16.28 13.29 -2.38
N VAL A 50 15.33 13.20 -1.43
CA VAL A 50 13.96 13.71 -1.56
C VAL A 50 13.78 14.93 -0.66
N PRO A 51 13.05 15.98 -1.08
CA PRO A 51 12.75 17.11 -0.21
C PRO A 51 12.01 16.67 1.07
N ALA A 52 12.43 17.17 2.24
CA ALA A 52 11.80 16.81 3.51
C ALA A 52 10.29 17.13 3.57
N SER A 53 9.85 18.18 2.86
CA SER A 53 8.43 18.51 2.71
C SER A 53 7.66 17.47 1.90
N ALA A 54 8.26 16.91 0.85
CA ALA A 54 7.65 15.84 0.05
C ALA A 54 7.54 14.56 0.89
N ALA A 55 8.59 14.18 1.63
CA ALA A 55 8.55 13.00 2.49
C ALA A 55 7.49 13.11 3.61
N ALA A 56 7.32 14.30 4.18
CA ALA A 56 6.28 14.58 5.16
C ALA A 56 4.87 14.48 4.54
N GLU A 57 4.69 14.97 3.31
CA GLU A 57 3.43 14.87 2.57
C GLU A 57 3.07 13.41 2.26
N ILE A 58 4.00 12.66 1.67
CA ILE A 58 3.82 11.24 1.35
C ILE A 58 3.45 10.46 2.62
N THR A 59 4.19 10.67 3.71
CA THR A 59 3.90 10.03 5.00
C THR A 59 2.50 10.37 5.52
N ARG A 60 2.03 11.60 5.32
CA ARG A 60 0.68 12.02 5.75
C ARG A 60 -0.41 11.36 4.92
N ARG A 61 -0.19 11.20 3.61
CA ARG A 61 -1.18 10.66 2.66
C ARG A 61 -1.21 9.14 2.59
N ALA A 62 -0.13 8.47 3.00
CA ALA A 62 0.05 7.01 3.04
C ALA A 62 -0.84 6.31 4.09
N ARG A 63 -2.15 6.43 3.93
CA ARG A 63 -3.18 5.79 4.76
C ARG A 63 -4.16 5.07 3.86
N VAL A 64 -4.48 3.82 4.19
CA VAL A 64 -5.40 2.98 3.42
C VAL A 64 -6.79 3.60 3.33
N GLU A 65 -7.21 4.34 4.36
CA GLU A 65 -8.47 5.11 4.38
C GLU A 65 -8.56 6.21 3.31
N ASN A 66 -7.42 6.65 2.75
CA ASN A 66 -7.39 7.62 1.65
C ASN A 66 -7.46 6.95 0.27
N ILE A 67 -7.37 5.62 0.18
CA ILE A 67 -7.31 4.86 -1.07
C ILE A 67 -8.73 4.52 -1.54
N ASP A 68 -9.01 4.79 -2.81
CA ASP A 68 -10.24 4.35 -3.48
C ASP A 68 -10.06 2.88 -3.91
N LEU A 69 -10.53 1.95 -3.07
CA LEU A 69 -10.42 0.51 -3.31
C LEU A 69 -11.11 0.05 -4.61
N PRO A 70 -12.34 0.49 -4.94
CA PRO A 70 -12.93 0.23 -6.25
C PRO A 70 -12.05 0.68 -7.44
N ALA A 71 -11.52 1.90 -7.40
CA ALA A 71 -10.64 2.41 -8.46
C ALA A 71 -9.29 1.69 -8.50
N LEU A 72 -8.75 1.31 -7.34
CA LEU A 72 -7.52 0.52 -7.22
C LEU A 72 -7.70 -0.83 -7.90
N ARG A 73 -8.79 -1.53 -7.57
CA ARG A 73 -9.13 -2.82 -8.18
C ARG A 73 -9.26 -2.71 -9.70
N GLN A 74 -9.95 -1.68 -10.20
CA GLN A 74 -10.08 -1.46 -11.64
C GLN A 74 -8.70 -1.20 -12.28
N GLY A 75 -7.88 -0.35 -11.66
CA GLY A 75 -6.54 -0.07 -12.14
C GLY A 75 -5.63 -1.30 -12.20
N ILE A 76 -5.76 -2.23 -11.24
CA ILE A 76 -5.00 -3.49 -11.25
C ILE A 76 -5.41 -4.34 -12.47
N TYR A 77 -6.70 -4.41 -12.79
CA TYR A 77 -7.15 -5.10 -14.00
C TYR A 77 -6.63 -4.43 -15.28
N ASP A 78 -6.67 -3.10 -15.34
CA ASP A 78 -6.28 -2.35 -16.53
C ASP A 78 -4.77 -2.43 -16.79
N THR A 79 -3.97 -2.44 -15.73
CA THR A 79 -2.49 -2.48 -15.82
C THR A 79 -1.93 -3.90 -15.79
N THR A 80 -2.70 -4.89 -15.34
CA THR A 80 -2.21 -6.23 -15.00
C THR A 80 -1.02 -6.18 -14.04
N HIS A 81 -1.02 -5.21 -13.13
CA HIS A 81 0.05 -4.97 -12.16
C HIS A 81 -0.54 -4.63 -10.79
N GLU A 82 -0.05 -5.30 -9.75
CA GLU A 82 -0.57 -5.26 -8.38
C GLU A 82 -0.32 -3.92 -7.68
N LEU A 83 0.87 -3.33 -7.88
CA LEU A 83 1.32 -2.15 -7.13
C LEU A 83 1.11 -0.81 -7.87
N VAL A 84 1.36 -0.74 -9.18
CA VAL A 84 1.37 0.52 -9.96
C VAL A 84 0.13 1.41 -9.71
N PRO A 85 -1.10 0.88 -9.69
CA PRO A 85 -2.27 1.71 -9.43
C PRO A 85 -2.33 2.29 -8.02
N LEU A 86 -1.78 1.59 -7.01
CA LEU A 86 -1.67 2.11 -5.64
C LEU A 86 -0.69 3.30 -5.59
N ILE A 87 0.47 3.17 -6.24
CA ILE A 87 1.46 4.25 -6.36
C ILE A 87 0.87 5.48 -7.02
N TRP A 88 0.10 5.29 -8.10
CA TRP A 88 -0.57 6.40 -8.77
C TRP A 88 -1.62 7.09 -7.90
N GLN A 89 -2.38 6.33 -7.11
CA GLN A 89 -3.34 6.94 -6.17
C GLN A 89 -2.61 7.73 -5.09
N LEU A 90 -1.58 7.16 -4.45
CA LEU A 90 -0.79 7.86 -3.44
C LEU A 90 -0.16 9.14 -3.99
N ALA A 91 0.41 9.09 -5.20
CA ALA A 91 0.98 10.26 -5.86
C ALA A 91 -0.06 11.36 -6.12
N ARG A 92 -1.28 11.01 -6.52
CA ARG A 92 -2.38 11.96 -6.76
C ARG A 92 -2.95 12.56 -5.47
N LEU A 93 -2.83 11.87 -4.35
CA LEU A 93 -3.25 12.37 -3.04
C LEU A 93 -2.29 13.42 -2.46
N CYS A 94 -1.04 13.43 -2.91
CA CYS A 94 -0.02 14.34 -2.44
C CYS A 94 -0.21 15.76 -3.02
N ASP A 95 -0.09 16.77 -2.16
CA ASP A 95 -0.17 18.17 -2.58
C ASP A 95 1.12 18.65 -3.27
N GLY A 96 0.97 19.56 -4.23
CA GLY A 96 2.11 20.17 -4.95
C GLY A 96 2.93 19.15 -5.73
N ASP A 97 4.26 19.28 -5.67
CA ASP A 97 5.19 18.42 -6.41
C ASP A 97 5.56 17.13 -5.66
N ALA A 98 5.00 16.90 -4.47
CA ALA A 98 5.35 15.76 -3.62
C ALA A 98 5.02 14.41 -4.28
N GLY A 99 3.94 14.35 -5.08
CA GLY A 99 3.54 13.13 -5.79
C GLY A 99 4.61 12.61 -6.77
N GLY A 100 5.49 13.47 -7.27
CA GLY A 100 6.59 13.07 -8.15
C GLY A 100 7.70 12.29 -7.46
N TRP A 101 7.70 12.24 -6.12
CA TRP A 101 8.70 11.55 -5.30
C TRP A 101 8.19 10.23 -4.71
N VAL A 102 6.91 9.88 -4.92
CA VAL A 102 6.39 8.58 -4.48
C VAL A 102 7.11 7.47 -5.24
N HIS A 103 7.51 6.41 -4.54
CA HIS A 103 8.17 5.23 -5.11
C HIS A 103 9.51 5.53 -5.80
N TRP A 104 10.23 6.58 -5.38
CA TRP A 104 11.50 6.94 -6.01
C TRP A 104 12.57 5.86 -5.78
N GLY A 105 13.12 5.34 -6.88
CA GLY A 105 14.24 4.38 -6.83
C GLY A 105 13.93 2.95 -6.36
N ALA A 106 12.68 2.66 -5.95
CA ALA A 106 12.25 1.32 -5.55
C ALA A 106 11.69 0.51 -6.73
N THR A 107 11.55 -0.78 -6.53
CA THR A 107 10.81 -1.70 -7.41
C THR A 107 9.70 -2.42 -6.64
N THR A 108 8.78 -3.06 -7.37
CA THR A 108 7.64 -3.79 -6.83
C THR A 108 8.05 -4.77 -5.73
N GLN A 109 9.14 -5.51 -5.92
CA GLN A 109 9.58 -6.51 -4.95
C GLN A 109 10.01 -5.90 -3.61
N ASP A 110 10.62 -4.70 -3.62
CA ASP A 110 11.02 -4.03 -2.37
C ASP A 110 9.80 -3.75 -1.50
N VAL A 111 8.70 -3.32 -2.12
CA VAL A 111 7.42 -3.04 -1.45
C VAL A 111 6.77 -4.33 -0.96
N THR A 112 6.62 -5.32 -1.86
CA THR A 112 5.86 -6.53 -1.55
C THR A 112 6.56 -7.40 -0.50
N ASP A 113 7.88 -7.50 -0.52
CA ASP A 113 8.63 -8.33 0.44
C ASP A 113 8.79 -7.63 1.80
N THR A 114 8.88 -6.30 1.83
CA THR A 114 8.98 -5.54 3.09
C THR A 114 7.63 -5.37 3.78
N GLY A 115 6.55 -5.25 3.00
CA GLY A 115 5.18 -5.06 3.49
C GLY A 115 4.36 -6.34 3.63
N LEU A 116 5.01 -7.52 3.64
CA LEU A 116 4.37 -8.83 3.83
C LEU A 116 4.12 -9.17 5.29
#